data_AF-A0A956UH23-F1
#
_entry.id   AF-A0A956UH23-F1
#
_cell.length_a   1.000
_cell.length_b   1.000
_cell.length_c   1.000
_cell.angle_alpha   90.00
_cell.angle_beta   90.00
_cell.angle_gamma   90.00
#
_symmetry.space_group_name_H-M   'P 1'
#
loop_
_entity.id
_entity.type
_entity.pdbx_description
1 polymer ?
#
loop_
_entity_poly.entity_id
_entity_poly.type
_entity_poly.pdbx_seq_one_letter_code
_entity_poly.pdbx_strand_id
1 'polypeptide(L)' 'MIGWSWPAFFVYLFALTLITGGGMIGLIASGSPYFLAPVLMGLFFFYITWQTTVEDQSTPPPRGGQGNQ' A
#
# COMPACT_ATOMS: atom_id res chain seq x y z
N MET A 1 -8.90 -9.99 -13.53
CA MET A 1 -9.33 -10.06 -12.12
C MET A 1 -8.12 -10.39 -11.26
N ILE A 2 -7.26 -9.42 -10.97
CA ILE A 2 -6.33 -9.59 -9.86
C ILE A 2 -7.20 -9.34 -8.63
N GLY A 3 -7.73 -10.44 -8.08
CA GLY A 3 -8.57 -10.40 -6.90
C GLY A 3 -7.75 -9.96 -5.70
N TRP A 4 -8.34 -9.13 -4.84
CA TRP A 4 -7.78 -8.75 -3.56
C TRP A 4 -7.31 -9.99 -2.78
N SER A 5 -6.02 -10.02 -2.40
CA SER A 5 -5.39 -11.13 -1.69
C SER A 5 -4.98 -10.70 -0.28
N TRP A 6 -5.78 -11.10 0.70
CA TRP A 6 -5.50 -10.86 2.12
C TRP A 6 -4.12 -11.34 2.59
N PRO A 7 -3.62 -12.53 2.19
CA PRO A 7 -2.27 -12.95 2.55
C PRO A 7 -1.18 -12.00 2.04
N ALA A 8 -1.29 -11.54 0.79
CA ALA A 8 -0.33 -10.59 0.22
C ALA A 8 -0.34 -9.25 0.96
N PHE A 9 -1.52 -8.80 1.40
CA PHE A 9 -1.66 -7.60 2.22
C PHE A 9 -0.95 -7.72 3.58
N PHE A 10 -1.09 -8.85 4.28
CA PHE A 10 -0.38 -9.06 5.55
C PHE A 10 1.14 -9.13 5.38
N VAL A 11 1.63 -9.80 4.33
CA VAL A 11 3.07 -9.82 4.00
C VAL A 11 3.57 -8.41 3.73
N TYR A 12 2.79 -7.61 3.01
CA TYR A 12 3.10 -6.22 2.74
C TYR A 12 3.18 -5.37 4.02
N LEU A 13 2.19 -5.48 4.92
CA LEU A 13 2.22 -4.79 6.21
C LEU A 13 3.43 -5.18 7.07
N PHE A 14 3.79 -6.46 7.06
CA PHE A 14 4.96 -6.95 7.77
C PHE A 14 6.26 -6.36 7.20
N ALA A 15 6.41 -6.38 5.87
CA ALA A 15 7.54 -5.76 5.19
C ALA A 15 7.62 -4.24 5.46
N LEU A 16 6.49 -3.54 5.43
CA LEU A 16 6.40 -2.12 5.74
C LEU A 16 6.86 -1.82 7.17
N THR A 17 6.48 -2.66 8.13
CA THR A 17 6.88 -2.54 9.54
C THR A 17 8.38 -2.74 9.70
N LEU A 18 8.96 -3.74 9.04
CA LEU A 18 10.41 -4.00 9.06
C LEU A 18 11.21 -2.88 8.39
N ILE A 19 10.75 -2.36 7.25
CA ILE A 19 11.41 -1.25 6.55
C ILE A 19 11.35 0.03 7.39
N THR A 20 10.18 0.33 7.97
CA THR A 20 10.00 1.54 8.79
C THR A 20 10.79 1.45 10.08
N GLY A 21 10.69 0.31 10.80
CA GLY A 21 11.41 0.07 12.04
C GLY A 21 12.93 0.02 11.83
N GLY A 22 13.40 -0.74 10.83
CA GLY A 22 14.81 -0.81 10.47
C GLY A 22 15.38 0.53 9.99
N GLY A 23 14.60 1.29 9.22
CA GLY A 23 14.97 2.65 8.78
C GLY A 23 15.08 3.62 9.95
N MET A 24 14.15 3.60 10.91
CA MET A 24 14.22 4.43 12.12
C MET A 24 15.42 4.08 13.00
N ILE A 25 15.69 2.79 13.21
CA ILE A 25 16.86 2.33 13.96
C ILE A 25 18.15 2.76 13.24
N GLY A 26 18.22 2.59 11.92
CA GLY A 26 19.35 3.01 11.10
C GLY A 26 19.57 4.53 11.14
N LEU A 27 18.49 5.32 11.16
CA LEU A 27 18.54 6.78 11.24
C LEU A 27 19.07 7.26 12.60
N ILE A 28 18.60 6.66 13.69
CA ILE A 28 19.07 6.97 15.06
C ILE A 28 20.53 6.55 15.24
N ALA A 29 20.91 5.37 14.75
CA ALA A 29 22.26 4.83 14.93
C ALA A 29 23.32 5.55 14.07
N SER A 30 22.96 5.96 12.85
CA SER A 30 23.91 6.59 11.91
C SER A 30 23.89 8.12 11.92
N GLY A 31 22.84 8.74 12.45
CA GLY A 31 22.60 10.19 12.35
C GLY A 31 22.42 10.69 10.91
N SER A 32 22.25 9.78 9.94
CA SER A 32 22.27 10.09 8.52
C SER A 32 20.87 9.97 7.90
N PRO A 33 20.43 10.96 7.10
CA PRO A 33 19.09 11.00 6.53
C PRO A 33 18.85 9.95 5.44
N TYR A 34 19.89 9.22 4.98
CA TYR A 34 19.74 8.21 3.92
C TYR A 34 18.75 7.10 4.28
N PHE A 35 18.58 6.80 5.57
CA PHE A 35 17.62 5.80 6.03
C PHE A 35 16.15 6.28 5.96
N LEU A 36 15.93 7.58 5.75
CA LEU A 36 14.60 8.14 5.57
C LEU A 36 14.00 7.81 4.19
N ALA A 37 14.86 7.71 3.16
CA ALA A 37 14.43 7.42 1.80
C ALA A 37 13.64 6.10 1.65
N PRO A 38 14.13 4.94 2.12
CA PRO A 38 13.37 3.69 2.04
C PRO A 38 12.08 3.70 2.87
N VAL A 39 12.05 4.41 4.00
CA VAL A 39 10.84 4.58 4.83
C VAL A 39 9.77 5.34 4.04
N LEU A 40 10.14 6.49 3.45
CA LEU A 40 9.23 7.30 2.64
C LEU A 40 8.75 6.54 1.40
N MET A 41 9.63 5.79 0.74
CA MET A 41 9.27 4.99 -0.43
C MET A 41 8.26 3.88 -0.08
N GLY A 42 8.45 3.21 1.07
CA GLY A 42 7.51 2.21 1.58
C GLY A 42 6.14 2.79 1.90
N LEU A 43 6.10 3.91 2.63
CA LEU A 43 4.86 4.63 2.95
C LEU A 43 4.11 5.12 1.70
N PHE A 44 4.83 5.63 0.71
CA PHE A 44 4.24 6.07 -0.55
C PHE A 44 3.60 4.92 -1.33
N PHE A 45 4.31 3.78 -1.43
CA PHE A 45 3.75 2.60 -2.08
C PHE A 45 2.53 2.06 -1.35
N PHE A 46 2.53 2.10 -0.01
CA PHE A 46 1.38 1.70 0.81
C PHE A 46 0.18 2.58 0.50
N TYR A 47 0.37 3.90 0.42
CA TYR A 47 -0.70 4.84 0.10
C TYR A 47 -1.35 4.55 -1.25
N ILE A 48 -0.55 4.35 -2.32
CA ILE A 48 -1.09 4.02 -3.64
C ILE A 48 -1.87 2.71 -3.59
N THR A 49 -1.28 1.68 -2.98
CA THR A 49 -1.91 0.37 -2.86
C THR A 49 -3.23 0.48 -2.10
N TRP A 50 -3.25 1.21 -0.99
CA TRP A 50 -4.46 1.47 -0.22
C TRP A 50 -5.56 2.15 -1.04
N GLN A 51 -5.24 3.26 -1.74
CA GLN A 51 -6.18 3.97 -2.60
C GLN A 51 -6.80 3.04 -3.65
N THR A 52 -5.97 2.29 -4.38
CA THR A 52 -6.45 1.36 -5.41
C THR A 52 -7.38 0.27 -4.86
N THR A 53 -7.29 -0.03 -3.56
CA THR A 53 -8.01 -1.17 -2.96
C THR A 53 -9.28 -0.76 -2.25
N VAL A 54 -9.34 0.49 -1.76
CA VAL A 54 -10.54 1.05 -1.13
C VAL A 54 -11.44 1.75 -2.17
N GLU A 55 -10.88 2.40 -3.18
CA GLU A 55 -11.67 3.05 -4.25
C GLU A 55 -12.44 2.02 -5.11
N ASP A 56 -11.87 0.82 -5.31
CA ASP A 56 -12.51 -0.25 -6.07
C ASP A 56 -13.76 -0.83 -5.36
N GLN A 57 -13.86 -0.67 -4.03
CA GLN A 57 -15.02 -1.10 -3.23
C GLN A 57 -16.18 -0.08 -3.25
N SER A 58 -15.91 1.19 -3.57
CA SER A 58 -16.88 2.29 -3.48
C SER A 58 -17.51 2.68 -4.82
N THR A 59 -17.02 2.10 -5.92
CA THR A 59 -17.60 2.31 -7.25
C THR A 59 -18.72 1.29 -7.47
N PRO A 60 -20.01 1.69 -7.50
CA PRO A 60 -21.08 0.75 -7.83
C PRO A 60 -20.82 0.16 -9.22
N PRO A 61 -21.12 -1.14 -9.44
CA PRO A 61 -20.88 -1.78 -10.72
C PRO A 61 -21.58 -0.98 -11.84
N PRO A 62 -20.97 -0.86 -13.04
CA PRO A 62 -21.59 -0.15 -14.14
C PRO A 62 -22.98 -0.73 -14.36
N ARG A 63 -24.02 0.10 -14.25
CA ARG A 63 -25.41 -0.31 -14.46
C ARG A 63 -25.48 -0.88 -15.87
N GLY A 64 -25.59 -2.21 -15.98
CA GLY A 64 -25.66 -2.90 -17.26
C GLY A 64 -26.74 -2.24 -18.11
N GLY A 65 -26.37 -1.85 -19.33
CA GLY A 65 -27.31 -1.38 -20.33
C GLY A 65 -28.28 -2.50 -20.68
N GLN A 66 -29.38 -2.60 -19.94
CA GLN A 66 -30.56 -3.37 -20.30
C GLN A 66 -31.59 -2.37 -20.85
N GLY A 67 -31.26 -1.83 -22.03
CA GLY A 67 -32.17 -1.07 -22.87
C GLY A 67 -32.54 -1.89 -24.09
N ASN A 68 -33.30 -2.96 -23.90
CA ASN A 68 -34.16 -3.49 -24.96
C ASN A 68 -35.44 -2.64 -24.95
N GLN A 69 -35.52 -1.68 -25.87
CA GLN A 69 -36.77 -1.14 -26.39
C GLN A 69 -36.68 -1.12 -27.91
#